data_AF-J3CX97-F1
#
_entry.id   AF-J3CX97-F1
#
_cell.length_a   1.000
_cell.length_b   1.000
_cell.length_c   1.000
_cell.angle_alpha   90.00
_cell.angle_beta   90.00
_cell.angle_gamma   90.00
#
_symmetry.space_group_name_H-M   'P 1'
#
loop_
_entity.id
_entity.type
_entity.pdbx_description
1 polymer ?
#
loop_
_entity_poly.entity_id
_entity_poly.type
_entity_poly.pdbx_seq_one_letter_code
_entity_poly.pdbx_strand_id
1 'polypeptide(L)'
;MKFVCPCRAVVRDNTDYQEHKAHFIPDQLYEGAAERIQAGGEVWAEMRRVTRPMYQCTECCRLFLSDDAGNLVSFKPDESTPFGILKGKL
;
A
#
# COMPACT_ATOMS: atom_id res chain seq x y z
N MET A 1 -0.88 9.23 -8.52
CA MET A 1 -0.01 10.15 -7.75
C MET A 1 1.47 9.94 -8.10
N LYS A 2 2.36 10.92 -7.89
CA LYS A 2 3.82 10.73 -8.01
C LYS A 2 4.49 11.45 -6.85
N PHE A 3 5.46 10.81 -6.21
CA PHE A 3 6.21 11.41 -5.12
C PHE A 3 7.66 10.93 -5.13
N VAL A 4 8.52 11.65 -4.43
CA VAL A 4 9.97 11.38 -4.40
C VAL A 4 10.30 10.65 -3.12
N CYS A 5 10.91 9.47 -3.25
CA CYS A 5 11.47 8.74 -2.13
C CYS A 5 12.71 9.47 -1.61
N PRO A 6 13.06 9.38 -0.31
CA PRO A 6 14.33 9.92 0.20
C PRO A 6 15.59 9.39 -0.52
N CYS A 7 15.53 8.23 -1.18
CA CYS A 7 16.61 7.74 -2.06
C CYS A 7 16.65 8.41 -3.45
N ARG A 8 15.80 9.42 -3.69
CA ARG A 8 15.61 10.19 -4.93
C ARG A 8 14.86 9.46 -6.06
N ALA A 9 14.55 8.19 -5.90
CA ALA A 9 13.68 7.47 -6.83
C ALA A 9 12.26 8.08 -6.85
N VAL A 10 11.64 8.09 -8.03
CA VAL A 10 10.25 8.51 -8.19
C VAL A 10 9.35 7.31 -7.96
N VAL A 11 8.51 7.37 -6.93
CA VAL A 11 7.45 6.38 -6.71
C VAL A 11 6.21 6.81 -7.48
N ARG A 12 5.71 5.91 -8.32
CA ARG A 12 4.58 6.15 -9.21
C ARG A 12 3.37 5.39 -8.71
N ASP A 13 2.28 6.11 -8.54
CA ASP A 13 0.94 5.59 -8.35
C ASP A 13 0.20 5.78 -9.68
N ASN A 14 0.57 4.95 -10.67
CA ASN A 14 -0.09 4.86 -11.97
C ASN A 14 -0.41 3.39 -12.26
N THR A 15 -1.28 3.13 -13.23
CA THR A 15 -1.70 1.78 -13.63
C THR A 15 -0.53 0.88 -14.05
N ASP A 16 0.58 1.47 -14.50
CA ASP A 16 1.69 0.75 -15.15
C ASP A 16 2.72 0.18 -14.14
N TYR A 17 2.50 0.35 -12.82
CA TYR A 17 3.42 -0.11 -11.77
C TYR A 17 2.68 -0.82 -10.61
N GLN A 18 1.61 -1.57 -10.92
CA GLN A 18 0.81 -2.28 -9.91
C GLN A 18 1.64 -3.25 -9.06
N GLU A 19 2.70 -3.82 -9.61
CA GLU A 19 3.61 -4.71 -8.90
C GLU A 19 4.35 -4.09 -7.69
N HIS A 20 4.41 -2.75 -7.62
CA HIS A 20 4.97 -2.00 -6.49
C HIS A 20 3.88 -1.27 -5.69
N LYS A 21 2.62 -1.61 -5.92
CA LYS A 21 1.45 -1.06 -5.23
C LYS A 21 0.65 -2.20 -4.62
N ALA A 22 0.15 -1.98 -3.41
CA ALA A 22 -0.74 -2.93 -2.75
C ALA A 22 -1.79 -2.19 -1.93
N HIS A 23 -2.72 -2.98 -1.40
CA HIS A 23 -3.68 -2.54 -0.40
C HIS A 23 -3.26 -3.12 0.95
N PHE A 24 -3.21 -2.28 1.96
CA PHE A 24 -3.06 -2.67 3.36
C PHE A 24 -4.42 -2.54 4.05
N ILE A 25 -4.82 -3.58 4.78
CA ILE A 25 -6.06 -3.61 5.54
C ILE A 25 -5.71 -4.22 6.91
N PRO A 26 -5.88 -3.50 8.02
CA PRO A 26 -5.79 -4.09 9.35
C PRO A 26 -6.84 -5.18 9.55
N ASP A 27 -6.48 -6.27 10.23
CA ASP A 27 -7.34 -7.45 10.41
C ASP A 27 -8.73 -7.09 10.96
N GLN A 28 -8.79 -6.28 12.01
CA GLN A 28 -10.06 -5.85 12.60
C GLN A 28 -10.96 -5.10 11.59
N LEU A 29 -10.37 -4.28 10.71
CA LEU A 29 -11.14 -3.57 9.70
C LEU A 29 -11.58 -4.50 8.57
N TYR A 30 -10.75 -5.49 8.21
CA TYR A 30 -11.09 -6.53 7.27
C TYR A 30 -12.29 -7.35 7.76
N GLU A 31 -12.24 -7.84 9.00
CA GLU A 31 -13.33 -8.63 9.60
C GLU A 31 -14.64 -7.84 9.61
N GLY A 32 -14.61 -6.58 10.09
CA GLY A 32 -15.80 -5.74 10.09
C GLY A 32 -16.33 -5.43 8.68
N ALA A 33 -15.47 -5.33 7.67
CA ALA A 33 -15.92 -5.19 6.28
C ALA A 33 -16.59 -6.48 5.77
N ALA A 34 -16.02 -7.64 6.09
CA ALA A 34 -16.58 -8.94 5.71
C ALA A 34 -17.98 -9.15 6.30
N GLU A 35 -18.20 -8.80 7.57
CA GLU A 35 -19.53 -8.86 8.21
C GLU A 35 -20.54 -7.96 7.51
N ARG A 36 -20.17 -6.73 7.15
CA ARG A 36 -21.06 -5.81 6.43
C ARG A 36 -21.39 -6.29 5.03
N ILE A 37 -20.42 -6.91 4.33
CA ILE A 37 -20.64 -7.53 3.02
C ILE A 37 -21.63 -8.70 3.17
N GLN A 38 -21.45 -9.55 4.18
CA GLN A 38 -22.37 -10.66 4.45
C GLN A 38 -23.79 -10.19 4.80
N ALA A 39 -23.92 -9.02 5.44
CA ALA A 39 -25.19 -8.37 5.72
C ALA A 39 -25.84 -7.68 4.49
N GLY A 40 -25.25 -7.81 3.30
CA GLY A 40 -25.78 -7.26 2.05
C GLY A 40 -25.14 -5.96 1.57
N GLY A 41 -24.04 -5.54 2.19
CA GLY A 41 -23.23 -4.42 1.72
C GLY A 41 -22.57 -4.70 0.37
N GLU A 42 -22.36 -3.64 -0.43
CA GLU A 42 -21.68 -3.76 -1.72
C GLU A 42 -20.18 -3.98 -1.51
N VAL A 43 -19.64 -5.06 -2.09
CA VAL A 43 -18.28 -5.55 -1.87
C VAL A 43 -17.23 -4.46 -2.07
N TRP A 44 -17.29 -3.75 -3.20
CA TRP A 44 -16.29 -2.75 -3.55
C TRP A 44 -16.35 -1.54 -2.63
N ALA A 45 -17.56 -1.08 -2.28
CA ALA A 45 -17.77 0.02 -1.35
C ALA A 45 -17.23 -0.31 0.05
N GLU A 46 -17.50 -1.50 0.56
CA GLU A 46 -17.06 -1.90 1.90
C GLU A 46 -15.54 -2.10 1.97
N MET A 47 -14.94 -2.76 0.97
CA MET A 47 -13.50 -2.94 0.90
C MET A 47 -12.76 -1.61 0.71
N ARG A 48 -13.32 -0.67 -0.06
CA ARG A 48 -12.72 0.66 -0.28
C ARG A 48 -12.65 1.50 1.00
N ARG A 49 -13.60 1.34 1.92
CA ARG A 49 -13.63 2.07 3.20
C ARG A 49 -12.48 1.68 4.14
N VAL A 50 -12.01 0.45 4.04
CA VAL A 50 -11.02 -0.12 4.96
C VAL A 50 -9.62 -0.28 4.35
N THR A 51 -9.53 -0.08 3.03
CA THR A 51 -8.29 -0.20 2.28
C THR A 51 -7.44 1.06 2.37
N ARG A 52 -6.17 0.89 2.73
CA ARG A 52 -5.15 1.92 2.65
C ARG A 52 -4.18 1.60 1.51
N PRO A 53 -3.87 2.54 0.60
CA PRO A 53 -2.87 2.30 -0.42
C PRO A 53 -1.48 2.17 0.20
N MET A 54 -0.72 1.20 -0.30
CA MET A 54 0.68 0.98 0.01
C MET A 54 1.50 1.01 -1.27
N TYR A 55 2.69 1.59 -1.20
CA TYR A 55 3.63 1.72 -2.31
C TYR A 55 5.03 1.26 -1.87
N GLN A 56 5.77 0.63 -2.77
CA GLN A 56 7.17 0.29 -2.56
C GLN A 56 8.07 1.03 -3.55
N CYS A 57 9.15 1.62 -3.04
CA CYS A 57 10.21 2.15 -3.90
C CYS A 57 10.97 1.03 -4.63
N THR A 58 11.16 1.18 -5.94
CA THR A 58 11.86 0.22 -6.81
C THR A 58 13.36 0.12 -6.50
N GLU A 59 13.97 1.17 -5.97
CA GLU A 59 15.43 1.22 -5.76
C GLU A 59 15.86 0.76 -4.37
N CYS A 60 15.17 1.26 -3.34
CA CYS A 60 15.57 1.06 -1.94
C CYS A 60 14.59 0.22 -1.12
N CYS A 61 13.51 -0.29 -1.74
CA CYS A 61 12.48 -1.11 -1.10
C CYS A 61 11.76 -0.45 0.09
N ARG A 62 11.92 0.86 0.31
CA ARG A 62 11.14 1.62 1.30
C ARG A 62 9.65 1.52 0.98
N LEU A 63 8.85 1.22 2.00
CA LEU A 63 7.40 1.21 1.92
C LEU A 63 6.83 2.58 2.29
N PHE A 64 5.75 2.94 1.65
CA PHE A 64 4.93 4.11 1.94
C PHE A 64 3.49 3.64 2.11
N LEU A 65 2.89 3.91 3.25
CA LEU A 65 1.51 3.56 3.56
C LEU A 65 0.73 4.84 3.82
N SER A 66 -0.49 4.93 3.31
CA SER A 66 -1.40 5.99 3.73
C SER A 66 -1.85 5.74 5.17
N ASP A 67 -1.80 6.77 6.01
CA ASP A 67 -2.56 6.83 7.26
C ASP A 67 -4.04 7.11 6.99
N ASP A 68 -4.85 7.17 8.06
CA ASP A 68 -6.29 7.44 7.99
C ASP A 68 -6.63 8.88 7.55
N ALA A 69 -5.66 9.80 7.60
CA ALA A 69 -5.81 11.16 7.12
C ALA A 69 -5.36 11.34 5.66
N GLY A 70 -4.85 10.28 5.02
CA GLY A 70 -4.35 10.33 3.64
C GLY A 70 -2.88 10.71 3.51
N ASN A 71 -2.15 10.88 4.62
CA ASN A 71 -0.72 11.18 4.58
C ASN A 71 0.10 9.91 4.37
N LEU A 72 1.22 10.02 3.65
CA LEU A 72 2.13 8.89 3.48
C LEU A 72 3.12 8.80 4.64
N VAL A 73 3.05 7.70 5.38
CA VAL A 73 4.04 7.29 6.37
C VAL A 73 5.00 6.29 5.73
N SER A 74 6.31 6.42 6.00
CA SER A 74 7.31 5.58 5.34
C SER A 74 8.09 4.68 6.29
N PHE A 75 8.34 3.44 5.86
CA PHE A 75 9.08 2.42 6.59
C PHE A 75 10.23 1.91 5.72
N LYS A 76 11.46 1.97 6.23
CA LYS A 76 12.65 1.50 5.53
C LYS A 76 13.11 0.18 6.16
N PRO A 77 13.43 -0.85 5.38
CA PRO A 77 14.13 -2.02 5.88
C PRO A 77 15.45 -1.62 6.57
N ASP A 78 15.76 -2.26 7.70
CA ASP A 78 17.03 -2.03 8.40
C ASP A 78 18.22 -2.49 7.54
N GLU A 79 18.06 -3.61 6.85
CA GLU A 79 19.04 -4.18 5.93
C GLU A 79 18.60 -4.04 4.46
N SER A 80 19.57 -3.99 3.53
CA SER A 80 19.26 -3.99 2.10
C SER A 80 18.75 -5.37 1.69
N THR A 81 17.49 -5.44 1.28
CA THR A 81 16.91 -6.66 0.73
C THR A 81 16.93 -6.67 -0.81
N PRO A 82 17.26 -7.80 -1.47
CA PRO A 82 17.09 -7.95 -2.92
C PRO A 82 15.62 -8.04 -3.32
N PHE A 83 14.76 -8.54 -2.42
CA PHE A 83 13.30 -8.59 -2.57
C PHE A 83 12.60 -7.79 -1.46
N GLY A 84 11.93 -6.69 -1.81
CA GLY A 84 11.08 -5.98 -0.87
C GLY A 84 9.85 -6.80 -0.47
N ILE A 85 8.96 -6.22 0.34
CA ILE A 85 7.70 -6.87 0.76
C ILE A 85 6.76 -7.11 -0.44
N LEU A 86 6.76 -6.22 -1.44
CA LEU A 86 5.92 -6.33 -2.63
C LEU A 86 6.65 -6.96 -3.82
N LYS A 87 7.77 -6.38 -4.24
CA LYS A 87 8.58 -6.87 -5.36
C LYS A 87 10.07 -6.59 -5.14
N GLY A 88 10.96 -7.30 -5.82
CA GLY A 88 12.39 -7.01 -5.83
C GLY A 88 12.76 -5.74 -6.58
N LYS A 89 14.03 -5.35 -6.42
CA LYS A 89 14.61 -4.24 -7.19
C LYS A 89 14.56 -4.55 -8.68
N LEU A 90 14.33 -3.52 -9.50
CA LEU A 90 14.42 -3.62 -10.97
C LEU A 90 15.88 -3.70 -11.43
#